data_AF-A0A147J3R8-F1
#
_entry.id   AF-A0A147J3R8-F1
#
_cell.length_a   1.000
_cell.length_b   1.000
_cell.length_c   1.000
_cell.angle_alpha   90.00
_cell.angle_beta   90.00
_cell.angle_gamma   90.00
#
_symmetry.space_group_name_H-M   'P 1'
#
loop_
_entity.id
_entity.type
_entity.pdbx_description
1 polymer ?
#
loop_
_entity_poly.entity_id
_entity_poly.type
_entity_poly.pdbx_seq_one_letter_code
_entity_poly.pdbx_strand_id
1 'polypeptide(L)'
;MHLPGIQALWRDRRGGVSILTAILSMAMIGFAAFGIDVGMMTLSQRRLQGIADEAALAAAASSPDRRGEAVARLITANGLSDVTTTITPGTYRADPSVTPANRFTPGTDAGALRVTLTR
;
A
#
# COMPACT_ATOMS: atom_id res chain seq x y z
N MET A 1 49.99 -40.65 -9.61
CA MET A 1 48.89 -39.83 -9.05
C MET A 1 49.32 -38.37 -9.18
N HIS A 2 49.03 -37.73 -10.32
CA HIS A 2 49.45 -36.35 -10.59
C HIS A 2 48.44 -35.39 -9.95
N LEU A 3 48.85 -34.64 -8.93
CA LEU A 3 48.05 -33.58 -8.36
C LEU A 3 47.96 -32.44 -9.38
N PRO A 4 46.78 -32.04 -9.85
CA PRO A 4 46.64 -30.91 -10.76
C PRO A 4 47.15 -29.65 -10.06
N GLY A 5 48.17 -29.02 -10.66
CA GLY A 5 48.81 -27.83 -10.10
C GLY A 5 47.89 -26.61 -10.16
N ILE A 6 48.12 -25.64 -9.28
CA ILE A 6 47.39 -24.36 -9.17
C ILE A 6 47.18 -23.67 -10.53
N GLN A 7 48.11 -23.83 -11.49
CA GLN A 7 47.97 -23.30 -12.85
C GLN A 7 46.78 -23.86 -13.65
N ALA A 8 46.37 -25.12 -13.41
CA ALA A 8 45.20 -25.71 -14.05
C ALA A 8 43.89 -25.08 -13.54
N LEU A 9 43.84 -24.74 -12.24
CA LEU A 9 42.76 -23.95 -11.64
C LEU A 9 42.68 -22.54 -12.23
N TRP A 10 43.82 -21.88 -12.48
CA TRP A 10 43.86 -20.54 -13.10
C TRP A 10 43.45 -20.53 -14.58
N ARG A 11 43.61 -21.64 -15.31
CA ARG A 11 43.18 -21.79 -16.71
C ARG A 11 41.71 -22.21 -16.85
N ASP A 12 41.06 -22.64 -15.76
CA ASP A 12 39.68 -23.09 -15.80
C ASP A 12 38.70 -21.91 -15.74
N ARG A 13 38.15 -21.55 -16.91
CA ARG A 13 37.12 -20.50 -17.03
C ARG A 13 35.85 -20.81 -16.24
N ARG A 14 35.59 -22.08 -15.89
CA ARG A 14 34.44 -22.46 -15.04
C ARG A 14 34.53 -21.82 -13.65
N GLY A 15 35.74 -21.61 -13.12
CA GLY A 15 35.97 -20.89 -11.86
C GLY A 15 35.70 -19.39 -11.94
N GLY A 16 36.05 -18.74 -13.05
CA GLY A 16 35.73 -17.32 -13.26
C GLY A 16 34.22 -17.08 -13.44
N VAL A 17 33.55 -17.97 -14.18
CA VAL A 17 32.09 -17.92 -14.39
C VAL A 17 31.34 -18.18 -13.08
N SER A 18 31.79 -19.10 -12.22
CA SER A 18 31.13 -19.35 -10.93
C SER A 18 31.25 -18.16 -9.98
N ILE A 19 32.40 -17.47 -9.92
CA ILE A 19 32.57 -16.25 -9.12
C ILE A 19 31.64 -15.14 -9.62
N LEU A 20 31.61 -14.90 -10.94
CA LEU A 20 30.72 -13.90 -11.52
C LEU A 20 29.24 -14.24 -11.23
N THR A 21 28.88 -15.52 -11.36
CA THR A 21 27.52 -16.00 -11.07
C THR A 21 27.15 -15.83 -9.61
N ALA A 22 28.08 -16.06 -8.67
CA ALA A 22 27.86 -15.85 -7.25
C ALA A 22 27.61 -14.37 -6.93
N ILE A 23 28.41 -13.47 -7.51
CA ILE A 23 28.25 -12.02 -7.34
C ILE A 23 26.91 -11.54 -7.93
N LEU A 24 26.56 -11.99 -9.14
CA LEU A 24 25.29 -11.64 -9.78
C LEU A 24 24.09 -12.21 -9.03
N SER A 25 24.19 -13.44 -8.51
CA SER A 25 23.15 -14.03 -7.67
C SER A 25 22.92 -13.22 -6.40
N MET A 26 23.99 -12.75 -5.75
CA MET A 26 23.89 -11.87 -4.58
C MET A 26 23.19 -10.56 -4.95
N ALA A 27 23.56 -9.94 -6.09
CA ALA A 27 22.90 -8.73 -6.57
C ALA A 27 21.40 -8.96 -6.85
N MET A 28 21.04 -10.09 -7.48
CA MET A 28 19.64 -10.47 -7.74
C MET A 28 18.84 -10.66 -6.46
N ILE A 29 19.42 -11.28 -5.42
CA ILE A 29 18.78 -11.39 -4.10
C ILE A 29 18.51 -10.00 -3.52
N GLY A 30 19.47 -9.08 -3.64
CA GLY A 30 19.30 -7.69 -3.21
C GLY A 30 18.16 -6.97 -3.93
N PHE A 31 18.07 -7.09 -5.25
CA PHE A 31 16.96 -6.51 -6.02
C PHE A 31 15.61 -7.18 -5.70
N ALA A 32 15.59 -8.49 -5.45
CA ALA A 32 14.39 -9.20 -5.05
C ALA A 32 13.88 -8.70 -3.68
N ALA A 33 14.79 -8.54 -2.71
CA ALA A 33 14.46 -7.98 -1.40
C ALA A 33 13.87 -6.56 -1.53
N PHE A 34 14.52 -5.69 -2.31
CA PHE A 34 14.00 -4.35 -2.58
C PHE A 34 12.61 -4.37 -3.24
N GLY A 35 12.38 -5.28 -4.18
CA GLY A 35 11.08 -5.47 -4.81
C GLY A 35 10.01 -5.90 -3.81
N ILE A 36 10.34 -6.77 -2.85
CA ILE A 36 9.45 -7.16 -1.75
C ILE A 36 9.11 -5.96 -0.88
N ASP A 37 10.09 -5.14 -0.51
CA ASP A 37 9.87 -3.95 0.34
C ASP A 37 8.87 -2.97 -0.29
N VAL A 38 9.07 -2.64 -1.57
CA VAL A 38 8.16 -1.76 -2.33
C VAL A 38 6.78 -2.42 -2.50
N GLY A 39 6.75 -3.73 -2.75
CA GLY A 39 5.52 -4.50 -2.84
C GLY A 39 4.71 -4.45 -1.54
N MET A 40 5.36 -4.63 -0.40
CA MET A 40 4.73 -4.57 0.92
C MET A 40 4.22 -3.17 1.25
N MET A 41 4.98 -2.11 0.92
CA MET A 41 4.52 -0.72 1.08
C MET A 41 3.27 -0.44 0.25
N THR A 42 3.25 -0.87 -1.01
CA THR A 42 2.10 -0.69 -1.92
C THR A 42 0.87 -1.48 -1.44
N LEU A 43 1.08 -2.71 -0.97
CA LEU A 43 0.01 -3.53 -0.42
C LEU A 43 -0.60 -2.90 0.84
N SER A 44 0.24 -2.35 1.72
CA SER A 44 -0.20 -1.65 2.93
C SER A 44 -1.08 -0.43 2.59
N GLN A 45 -0.66 0.39 1.62
CA GLN A 45 -1.44 1.54 1.15
C GLN A 45 -2.80 1.10 0.59
N ARG A 46 -2.83 0.09 -0.27
CA ARG A 46 -4.08 -0.44 -0.85
C ARG A 46 -5.02 -1.02 0.21
N ARG A 47 -4.46 -1.67 1.24
CA ARG A 47 -5.25 -2.18 2.36
C ARG A 47 -5.92 -1.05 3.15
N LEU A 48 -5.18 0.02 3.47
CA LEU A 48 -5.76 1.19 4.14
C LEU A 48 -6.83 1.87 3.27
N GLN A 49 -6.59 1.97 1.96
CA GLN A 49 -7.57 2.51 1.02
C GLN A 49 -8.85 1.66 0.98
N GLY A 50 -8.74 0.33 0.91
CA GLY A 50 -9.90 -0.56 0.94
C GLY A 50 -10.73 -0.41 2.23
N ILE A 51 -10.06 -0.25 3.37
CA ILE A 51 -10.75 0.01 4.64
C ILE A 51 -11.42 1.40 4.64
N ALA A 52 -10.81 2.40 4.01
CA ALA A 52 -11.42 3.72 3.83
C ALA A 52 -12.68 3.66 2.95
N ASP A 53 -12.65 2.88 1.88
CA ASP A 53 -13.80 2.68 0.97
C ASP A 53 -14.94 1.93 1.69
N GLU A 54 -14.62 0.89 2.46
CA GLU A 54 -15.58 0.20 3.33
C GLU A 54 -16.15 1.14 4.40
N ALA A 55 -15.32 2.01 4.99
CA ALA A 55 -15.76 3.00 5.98
C ALA A 55 -16.71 4.04 5.36
N ALA A 56 -16.41 4.48 4.13
CA ALA A 56 -17.28 5.39 3.38
C ALA A 56 -18.64 4.76 3.09
N LEU A 57 -18.66 3.48 2.67
CA LEU A 57 -19.90 2.73 2.46
C LEU A 57 -20.69 2.53 3.77
N ALA A 58 -20.01 2.17 4.85
CA ALA A 58 -20.63 2.01 6.17
C ALA A 58 -21.26 3.33 6.67
N ALA A 59 -20.56 4.45 6.49
CA ALA A 59 -21.06 5.78 6.83
C ALA A 59 -22.26 6.19 5.95
N ALA A 60 -22.23 5.87 4.65
CA ALA A 60 -23.31 6.18 3.71
C ALA A 60 -24.56 5.33 3.96
N ALA A 61 -24.40 4.06 4.34
CA ALA A 61 -25.50 3.15 4.67
C ALA A 61 -26.13 3.42 6.04
N SER A 62 -25.50 4.24 6.88
CA SER A 62 -25.94 4.52 8.25
C SER A 62 -26.70 5.83 8.38
N SER A 63 -27.66 5.86 9.31
CA SER A 63 -28.32 7.09 9.75
C SER A 63 -27.30 8.12 10.25
N PRO A 64 -27.56 9.44 10.10
CA PRO A 64 -26.61 10.51 10.46
C PRO A 64 -26.03 10.42 11.87
N ASP A 65 -26.84 10.01 12.84
CA ASP A 65 -26.49 9.80 14.25
C ASP A 65 -25.57 8.59 14.48
N ARG A 66 -25.63 7.56 13.62
CA ARG A 66 -24.89 6.29 13.79
C ARG A 66 -23.65 6.15 12.93
N ARG A 67 -23.36 7.11 12.03
CA ARG A 67 -22.21 7.02 11.10
C ARG A 67 -20.89 6.83 11.81
N GLY A 68 -20.67 7.60 12.88
CA GLY A 68 -19.45 7.52 13.70
C GLY A 68 -19.26 6.12 14.29
N GLU A 69 -20.32 5.53 14.85
CA GLU A 69 -20.28 4.18 15.41
C GLU A 69 -20.08 3.09 14.34
N ALA A 70 -20.67 3.26 13.15
CA ALA A 70 -20.50 2.33 12.04
C ALA A 70 -19.05 2.29 11.56
N VAL A 71 -18.44 3.46 11.36
CA VAL A 71 -17.02 3.59 10.99
C VAL A 71 -16.12 3.08 12.13
N ALA A 72 -16.38 3.46 13.38
CA ALA A 72 -15.56 3.02 14.51
C ALA A 72 -15.53 1.50 14.66
N ARG A 73 -16.68 0.82 14.53
CA ARG A 73 -16.76 -0.64 14.54
C ARG A 73 -15.90 -1.28 13.45
N LEU A 74 -15.92 -0.72 12.24
CA LEU A 74 -15.12 -1.22 11.13
C LEU A 74 -13.61 -1.04 11.37
N ILE A 75 -13.21 0.11 11.91
CA ILE A 75 -11.81 0.41 12.25
C ILE A 75 -11.31 -0.55 13.34
N THR A 76 -12.11 -0.80 14.38
CA THR A 76 -11.80 -1.79 15.42
C THR A 76 -11.70 -3.21 14.85
N ALA A 77 -12.65 -3.62 13.99
CA ALA A 77 -12.64 -4.93 13.34
C ALA A 77 -11.39 -5.17 12.47
N ASN A 78 -10.84 -4.09 11.87
CA ASN A 78 -9.63 -4.12 11.08
C ASN A 78 -8.33 -3.95 11.90
N GLY A 79 -8.43 -3.79 13.22
CA GLY A 79 -7.27 -3.62 14.12
C GLY A 79 -6.50 -2.31 13.90
N LEU A 80 -7.14 -1.27 13.38
CA LEU A 80 -6.53 0.04 13.13
C LEU A 80 -6.66 0.92 14.39
N SER A 81 -5.78 0.74 15.37
CA SER A 81 -5.80 1.53 16.62
C SER A 81 -5.15 2.91 16.52
N ASP A 82 -4.32 3.12 15.50
CA ASP A 82 -3.52 4.33 15.30
C ASP A 82 -4.03 5.16 14.12
N VAL A 83 -5.36 5.24 13.95
CA VAL A 83 -6.00 5.95 12.83
C VAL A 83 -7.05 6.90 13.39
N THR A 84 -6.92 8.18 13.04
CA THR A 84 -7.94 9.19 13.28
C THR A 84 -8.95 9.19 12.14
N THR A 85 -10.24 9.17 12.48
CA THR A 85 -11.33 9.19 11.49
C THR A 85 -12.06 10.52 11.52
N THR A 86 -12.38 11.07 10.35
CA THR A 86 -13.19 12.28 10.21
C THR A 86 -14.27 12.06 9.16
N ILE A 87 -15.52 12.34 9.53
CA ILE A 87 -16.68 12.25 8.64
C ILE A 87 -17.20 13.66 8.40
N THR A 88 -17.15 14.13 7.15
CA THR A 88 -17.64 15.46 6.76
C THR A 88 -18.80 15.33 5.79
N PRO A 89 -20.02 15.77 6.15
CA PRO A 89 -21.13 15.88 5.22
C PRO A 89 -20.95 17.00 4.20
N GLY A 90 -21.58 16.86 3.04
CA GLY A 90 -21.57 17.91 2.01
C GLY A 90 -22.21 17.48 0.70
N THR A 91 -21.79 18.12 -0.38
CA THR A 91 -22.23 17.84 -1.74
C THR A 91 -21.05 17.44 -2.61
N TYR A 92 -21.31 16.56 -3.58
CA TYR A 92 -20.33 16.16 -4.58
C TYR A 92 -20.83 16.52 -5.98
N ARG A 93 -20.02 17.26 -6.74
CA ARG A 93 -20.32 17.63 -8.12
C ARG A 93 -19.34 16.94 -9.06
N ALA A 94 -19.84 16.02 -9.89
CA ALA A 94 -19.06 15.29 -10.88
C ALA A 94 -18.74 16.16 -12.12
N ASP A 95 -18.18 17.34 -11.91
CA ASP A 95 -17.81 18.27 -12.97
C ASP A 95 -16.39 17.93 -13.48
N PRO A 96 -16.22 17.53 -14.75
CA PRO A 96 -14.90 17.19 -15.30
C PRO A 96 -13.98 18.41 -15.42
N SER A 97 -14.52 19.64 -15.42
CA SER A 97 -13.74 20.88 -15.44
C SER A 97 -13.11 21.22 -14.08
N VAL A 98 -13.58 20.58 -13.00
CA VAL A 98 -13.09 20.78 -11.64
C VAL A 98 -12.13 19.65 -11.28
N THR A 99 -11.01 19.99 -10.65
CA THR A 99 -10.04 19.00 -10.16
C THR A 99 -10.69 18.09 -9.11
N PRO A 100 -10.36 16.78 -9.06
CA PRO A 100 -11.02 15.84 -8.16
C PRO A 100 -11.06 16.29 -6.69
N ALA A 101 -9.99 16.93 -6.20
CA ALA A 101 -9.89 17.43 -4.83
C ALA A 101 -10.92 18.52 -4.50
N ASN A 102 -11.39 19.28 -5.51
CA ASN A 102 -12.32 20.40 -5.34
C ASN A 102 -13.77 20.05 -5.69
N ARG A 103 -14.06 18.80 -6.07
CA ARG A 103 -15.42 18.34 -6.41
C ARG A 103 -16.34 18.15 -5.20
N PHE A 104 -15.76 18.04 -4.02
CA PHE A 104 -16.51 17.92 -2.76
C PHE A 104 -16.55 19.27 -2.04
N THR A 105 -17.75 19.71 -1.68
CA THR A 105 -17.96 20.94 -0.91
C THR A 105 -18.64 20.59 0.43
N PRO A 106 -17.99 20.83 1.59
CA PRO A 106 -18.60 20.61 2.89
C PRO A 106 -19.88 21.44 3.06
N GLY A 107 -20.91 20.88 3.71
CA GLY A 107 -22.18 21.56 3.91
C GLY A 107 -23.19 20.74 4.71
N THR A 108 -24.25 21.40 5.17
CA THR A 108 -25.35 20.77 5.93
C THR A 108 -26.36 20.06 5.03
N ASP A 109 -26.44 20.45 3.76
CA ASP A 109 -27.23 19.77 2.72
C ASP A 109 -26.46 18.53 2.24
N ALA A 110 -26.65 17.42 2.96
CA ALA A 110 -25.81 16.24 2.85
C ALA A 110 -26.33 15.23 1.81
N GLY A 111 -26.00 15.45 0.53
CA GLY A 111 -26.12 14.43 -0.52
C GLY A 111 -24.90 13.51 -0.63
N ALA A 112 -23.78 13.89 0.01
CA ALA A 112 -22.52 13.16 -0.03
C ALA A 112 -21.81 13.20 1.34
N LEU A 113 -20.88 12.27 1.54
CA LEU A 113 -20.04 12.18 2.72
C LEU A 113 -18.58 12.03 2.29
N ARG A 114 -17.68 12.77 2.94
CA ARG A 114 -16.24 12.55 2.86
C ARG A 114 -15.78 11.88 4.15
N VAL A 115 -15.19 10.69 4.02
CA VAL A 115 -14.57 9.96 5.12
C VAL A 115 -13.06 10.01 4.94
N THR A 116 -12.36 10.54 5.94
CA THR A 116 -10.89 10.62 5.96
C THR A 116 -10.36 9.73 7.08
N LEU A 117 -9.43 8.84 6.72
CA LEU A 117 -8.64 8.05 7.65
C LEU A 117 -7.20 8.56 7.62
N THR A 118 -6.69 9.05 8.74
CA THR A 118 -5.30 9.52 8.87
C THR A 118 -4.57 8.68 9.90
N ARG A 119 -3.48 8.04 9.48
CA ARG A 119 -2.50 7.42 10.38
C ARG A 119 -1.39 8.42 10.66
#